data_AF-A0A494ZXS3-F1
#
_entry.id   AF-A0A494ZXS3-F1
#
_cell.length_a   1.000
_cell.length_b   1.000
_cell.length_c   1.000
_cell.angle_alpha   90.00
_cell.angle_beta   90.00
_cell.angle_gamma   90.00
#
_symmetry.space_group_name_H-M   'P 1'
#
loop_
_entity.id
_entity.type
_entity.pdbx_description
1 polymer ?
#
loop_
_entity_poly.entity_id
_entity_poly.type
_entity_poly.pdbx_seq_one_letter_code
_entity_poly.pdbx_strand_id
1 'polypeptide(L)'
;MKFRQFFNEKGMTLVELLGALGLFTVVIALSSTVIFQILGSEEQSHDKISLTTEANITINELRNQFEKDYEKLCIKDKKYEYSFDEDEVTNATVDGNCLEVEPDSSISFKLIASNEDNQRLEIKTSFEKNNSKTLRLELLNKDKPPKDFIEGEDIYKCTFDSDTKFDSFIDIKANGKSANAKCGSTYEFKKNVAFLDGFHIKNWNKLIVAENMYVIGTFDVDNKSEIHVTGNLYIESEENVKKNANINVEGTICRVLDVNEIDECEEEIKW
;
A
#
# COMPACT_ATOMS: atom_id res chain seq x y z
N MET A 1 20.94 -32.64 -78.87
CA MET A 1 21.25 -32.85 -77.43
C MET A 1 22.05 -31.65 -76.93
N LYS A 2 21.48 -30.83 -76.03
CA LYS A 2 22.20 -29.75 -75.35
C LYS A 2 22.84 -30.34 -74.09
N PHE A 3 24.16 -30.44 -74.06
CA PHE A 3 24.91 -30.72 -72.83
C PHE A 3 24.77 -29.52 -71.89
N ARG A 4 24.11 -29.71 -70.74
CA ARG A 4 24.17 -28.77 -69.62
C ARG A 4 25.53 -28.93 -68.96
N GLN A 5 26.40 -27.93 -69.09
CA GLN A 5 27.58 -27.79 -68.25
C GLN A 5 27.12 -27.61 -66.80
N PHE A 6 27.49 -28.53 -65.92
CA PHE A 6 27.49 -28.26 -64.49
C PHE A 6 28.56 -27.20 -64.24
N PHE A 7 28.13 -26.01 -63.80
CA PHE A 7 29.03 -24.97 -63.34
C PHE A 7 29.80 -25.52 -62.13
N ASN A 8 31.12 -25.51 -62.26
CA ASN A 8 32.07 -25.86 -61.22
C ASN A 8 31.88 -24.87 -60.07
N GLU A 9 31.14 -25.26 -59.04
CA GLU A 9 31.09 -24.51 -57.79
C GLU A 9 32.52 -24.45 -57.26
N LYS A 10 33.04 -23.23 -57.06
CA LYS A 10 34.39 -23.03 -56.53
C LYS A 10 34.45 -23.71 -55.18
N GLY A 11 35.06 -24.89 -55.12
CA GLY A 11 35.35 -25.58 -53.89
C GLY A 11 36.09 -24.61 -52.98
N MET A 12 35.53 -24.39 -51.78
CA MET A 12 36.13 -23.54 -50.76
C MET A 12 37.58 -24.00 -50.58
N THR A 13 38.53 -23.08 -50.70
CA THR A 13 39.94 -23.47 -50.59
C THR A 13 40.21 -23.92 -49.16
N LEU A 14 41.06 -24.94 -48.99
CA LEU A 14 41.37 -25.50 -47.67
C LEU A 14 41.87 -24.41 -46.69
N VAL A 15 42.51 -23.37 -47.21
CA VAL A 15 42.96 -22.19 -46.45
C VAL A 15 41.79 -21.32 -45.97
N GLU A 16 40.75 -21.11 -46.79
CA GLU A 16 39.54 -20.37 -46.37
C GLU A 16 38.77 -21.13 -45.29
N LEU A 17 38.68 -22.46 -45.40
CA LEU A 17 38.07 -23.30 -44.36
C LEU A 17 38.83 -23.19 -43.04
N LEU A 18 40.17 -23.24 -43.09
CA LEU A 18 41.02 -23.14 -41.90
C LEU A 18 40.91 -21.75 -41.25
N GLY A 19 40.87 -20.70 -42.08
CA GLY A 19 40.67 -19.32 -41.62
C GLY A 19 39.29 -19.12 -40.98
N ALA A 20 38.24 -19.66 -41.58
CA ALA A 20 36.88 -19.62 -41.01
C ALA A 20 36.80 -20.38 -39.68
N LEU A 21 37.42 -21.56 -39.57
CA LEU A 21 37.49 -22.32 -38.32
C LEU A 21 38.26 -21.57 -37.22
N GLY A 22 39.37 -20.92 -37.56
CA GLY A 22 40.14 -20.10 -36.61
C GLY A 22 39.37 -18.87 -36.12
N LEU A 23 38.60 -18.22 -36.99
CA LEU A 23 37.71 -17.13 -36.59
C LEU A 23 36.57 -17.63 -35.69
N PHE A 24 36.01 -18.80 -36.01
CA PHE A 24 34.90 -19.38 -35.26
C PHE A 24 35.30 -19.76 -33.82
N THR A 25 36.51 -20.30 -33.62
CA THR A 25 37.00 -20.62 -32.27
C THR A 25 37.20 -19.36 -31.42
N VAL A 26 37.69 -18.26 -32.01
CA VAL A 26 37.82 -16.97 -31.31
C VAL A 26 36.46 -16.43 -30.90
N VAL A 27 35.46 -16.50 -31.80
CA VAL A 27 34.09 -16.06 -31.50
C VAL A 27 33.47 -16.89 -30.37
N ILE A 28 33.66 -18.22 -30.37
CA ILE A 28 33.16 -19.09 -29.30
C ILE A 28 33.81 -18.75 -27.96
N ALA A 29 35.13 -18.54 -27.94
CA ALA A 29 35.86 -18.21 -26.71
C ALA A 29 35.38 -16.86 -26.12
N LEU A 30 35.24 -15.84 -26.96
CA LEU A 30 34.74 -14.54 -26.54
C LEU A 30 33.28 -14.63 -26.06
N SER A 31 32.43 -15.36 -26.78
CA SER A 31 31.02 -15.53 -26.41
C SER A 31 30.85 -16.29 -25.09
N SER A 32 31.67 -17.32 -24.85
CA SER A 32 31.63 -18.09 -23.61
C SER A 32 31.97 -17.22 -22.40
N THR A 33 32.97 -16.35 -22.55
CA THR A 33 33.40 -15.44 -21.48
C THR A 33 32.28 -14.46 -21.09
N VAL A 34 31.55 -13.93 -22.07
CA VAL A 34 30.40 -13.03 -21.83
C VAL A 34 29.27 -13.76 -21.11
N ILE A 35 28.98 -15.01 -21.48
CA ILE A 35 27.92 -15.81 -20.82
C ILE A 35 28.27 -16.05 -19.34
N PHE A 36 29.53 -16.38 -19.03
CA PHE A 36 29.96 -16.56 -17.63
C PHE A 36 29.90 -15.27 -16.81
N GLN A 37 30.20 -14.12 -17.42
CA GLN A 37 30.05 -12.82 -16.75
C GLN A 37 28.59 -12.50 -16.44
N ILE A 38 27.67 -12.79 -17.37
CA ILE A 38 26.23 -12.58 -17.17
C ILE A 38 25.71 -13.48 -16.04
N LEU A 39 26.00 -14.78 -16.07
CA LEU A 39 25.56 -15.73 -15.04
C LEU A 39 26.10 -15.38 -13.64
N GLY A 40 27.38 -15.03 -13.53
CA GLY A 40 27.96 -14.64 -12.24
C GLY A 40 27.40 -13.32 -11.68
N SER A 41 26.95 -12.41 -12.56
CA SER A 41 26.30 -11.17 -12.11
C SER A 41 24.85 -11.36 -11.68
N GLU A 42 24.15 -12.35 -12.24
CA GLU A 42 22.76 -12.68 -11.89
C GLU A 42 22.66 -13.25 -10.48
N GLU A 43 23.58 -14.14 -10.10
CA GLU A 43 23.66 -14.75 -8.76
C GLU A 43 23.91 -13.69 -7.68
N GLN A 44 24.91 -12.82 -7.88
CA GLN A 44 25.18 -11.71 -6.96
C GLN A 44 24.02 -10.71 -6.84
N SER A 45 23.32 -10.45 -7.94
CA SER A 45 22.16 -9.56 -7.93
C SER A 45 20.98 -10.19 -7.21
N HIS A 46 20.75 -11.49 -7.40
CA HIS A 46 19.65 -12.22 -6.77
C HIS A 46 19.81 -12.27 -5.24
N ASP A 47 21.01 -12.57 -4.74
CA ASP A 47 21.26 -12.69 -3.31
C ASP A 47 21.15 -11.34 -2.59
N LYS A 48 21.60 -10.26 -3.24
CA LYS A 48 21.43 -8.89 -2.72
C LYS A 48 19.97 -8.47 -2.68
N ILE A 49 19.18 -8.83 -3.70
CA ILE A 49 17.73 -8.56 -3.73
C ILE A 49 17.02 -9.35 -2.62
N SER A 50 17.38 -10.62 -2.43
CA SER A 50 16.84 -11.47 -1.36
C SER A 50 17.17 -10.89 0.02
N LEU A 51 18.44 -10.51 0.27
CA LEU A 51 18.87 -9.91 1.54
C LEU A 51 18.12 -8.61 1.84
N THR A 52 17.92 -7.76 0.83
CA THR A 52 17.16 -6.51 0.98
C THR A 52 15.70 -6.76 1.29
N THR A 53 15.09 -7.72 0.60
CA THR A 53 13.68 -8.08 0.81
C THR A 53 13.47 -8.63 2.22
N GLU A 54 14.31 -9.56 2.66
CA GLU A 54 14.22 -10.18 3.99
C GLU A 54 14.48 -9.17 5.12
N ALA A 55 15.47 -8.28 4.94
CA ALA A 55 15.73 -7.25 5.93
C ALA A 55 14.55 -6.28 6.10
N ASN A 56 13.83 -5.96 5.01
CA ASN A 56 12.61 -5.15 5.09
C ASN A 56 11.47 -5.89 5.80
N ILE A 57 11.30 -7.19 5.55
CA ILE A 57 10.33 -8.03 6.29
C ILE A 57 10.66 -8.04 7.78
N THR A 58 11.94 -8.23 8.12
CA THR A 58 12.44 -8.23 9.50
C THR A 58 12.16 -6.90 10.19
N ILE A 59 12.40 -5.76 9.53
CA ILE A 59 12.09 -4.43 10.08
C ILE A 59 10.58 -4.28 10.33
N ASN A 60 9.74 -4.77 9.43
CA ASN A 60 8.29 -4.74 9.63
C ASN A 60 7.84 -5.65 10.79
N GLU A 61 8.48 -6.81 10.97
CA GLU A 61 8.22 -7.67 12.13
C GLU A 61 8.62 -6.98 13.44
N LEU A 62 9.78 -6.33 13.49
CA LEU A 62 10.23 -5.55 14.64
C LEU A 62 9.28 -4.37 14.92
N ARG A 63 8.80 -3.68 13.88
CA ARG A 63 7.80 -2.61 14.02
C ARG A 63 6.50 -3.15 14.62
N ASN A 64 5.99 -4.26 14.12
CA ASN A 64 4.78 -4.90 14.65
C ASN A 64 4.95 -5.37 16.10
N GLN A 65 6.14 -5.84 16.50
CA GLN A 65 6.44 -6.16 17.90
C GLN A 65 6.43 -4.89 18.76
N PHE A 66 7.00 -3.79 18.26
CA PHE A 66 7.03 -2.50 18.94
C PHE A 66 5.64 -1.88 19.11
N GLU A 67 4.79 -1.95 18.07
CA GLU A 67 3.39 -1.48 18.11
C GLU A 67 2.52 -2.30 19.07
N LYS A 68 2.91 -3.54 19.39
CA LYS A 68 2.24 -4.40 20.38
C LYS A 68 2.77 -4.21 21.80
N ASP A 69 3.54 -3.14 22.05
CA ASP A 69 4.13 -2.82 23.34
C ASP A 69 5.02 -3.95 23.91
N TYR A 70 5.73 -4.69 23.05
CA TYR A 70 6.71 -5.65 23.54
C TYR A 70 7.94 -4.92 24.08
N GLU A 71 8.27 -5.19 25.33
CA GLU A 71 9.49 -4.66 25.99
C GLU A 71 10.78 -5.10 25.29
N LYS A 72 10.72 -6.24 24.58
CA LYS A 72 11.85 -6.84 23.90
C LYS A 72 11.49 -7.20 22.46
N LEU A 73 12.14 -6.54 21.51
CA LEU A 73 11.97 -6.77 20.08
C LEU A 73 13.06 -7.71 19.61
N CYS A 74 12.70 -8.90 19.13
CA CYS A 74 13.69 -9.91 18.75
C CYS A 74 13.50 -10.37 17.31
N ILE A 75 14.62 -10.56 16.62
CA ILE A 75 14.66 -11.18 15.29
C ILE A 75 14.68 -12.70 15.48
N LYS A 76 13.71 -13.39 14.91
CA LYS A 76 13.56 -14.86 15.03
C LYS A 76 14.12 -15.63 13.84
N ASP A 77 14.31 -14.96 12.71
CA ASP A 77 14.81 -15.61 11.51
C ASP A 77 16.29 -15.99 11.69
N LYS A 78 16.63 -17.17 11.17
CA LYS A 78 17.97 -17.75 11.18
C LYS A 78 18.61 -17.79 9.79
N LYS A 79 17.88 -17.37 8.75
CA LYS A 79 18.37 -17.43 7.37
C LYS A 79 19.54 -16.47 7.11
N TYR A 80 19.56 -15.34 7.81
CA TYR A 80 20.63 -14.34 7.74
C TYR A 80 21.14 -14.00 9.13
N GLU A 81 22.37 -13.50 9.19
CA GLU A 81 22.92 -12.96 10.42
C GLU A 81 22.48 -11.50 10.56
N TYR A 82 21.92 -11.16 11.71
CA TYR A 82 21.47 -9.82 12.03
C TYR A 82 22.21 -9.31 13.25
N SER A 83 22.58 -8.04 13.23
CA SER A 83 23.17 -7.34 14.37
C SER A 83 22.71 -5.90 14.41
N PHE A 84 22.68 -5.31 15.59
CA PHE A 84 22.40 -3.90 15.80
C PHE A 84 23.71 -3.15 16.03
N ASP A 85 23.84 -1.98 15.40
CA ASP A 85 24.98 -1.09 15.63
C ASP A 85 24.75 -0.33 16.96
N GLU A 86 25.40 -0.79 18.03
CA GLU A 86 25.21 -0.27 19.41
C GLU A 86 25.44 1.25 19.50
N ASP A 87 26.35 1.81 18.69
CA ASP A 87 26.65 3.24 18.66
C ASP A 87 25.52 4.07 18.03
N GLU A 88 24.62 3.43 17.28
CA GLU A 88 23.51 4.07 16.58
C GLU A 88 22.13 3.66 17.12
N VAL A 89 22.07 3.07 18.32
CA VAL A 89 20.80 2.79 19.03
C VAL A 89 20.48 3.92 20.00
N THR A 90 19.22 4.37 20.00
CA THR A 90 18.69 5.39 20.92
C THR A 90 17.41 4.89 21.58
N ASN A 91 17.28 5.18 22.88
CA ASN A 91 16.15 4.78 23.74
C ASN A 91 15.85 3.27 23.77
N ALA A 92 16.87 2.46 23.49
CA ALA A 92 16.84 1.01 23.63
C ALA A 92 18.26 0.52 23.96
N THR A 93 18.34 -0.69 24.50
CA THR A 93 19.61 -1.39 24.73
C THR A 93 19.67 -2.65 23.86
N VAL A 94 20.85 -2.94 23.32
CA VAL A 94 21.07 -4.12 22.47
C VAL A 94 21.37 -5.32 23.36
N ASP A 95 20.61 -6.40 23.20
CA ASP A 95 20.90 -7.70 23.79
C ASP A 95 20.92 -8.77 22.67
N GLY A 96 22.10 -8.95 22.08
CA GLY A 96 22.30 -9.85 20.94
C GLY A 96 21.46 -9.45 19.73
N ASN A 97 20.52 -10.31 19.33
CA ASN A 97 19.61 -10.08 18.20
C ASN A 97 18.29 -9.42 18.64
N CYS A 98 18.27 -8.81 19.83
CA CYS A 98 17.12 -8.14 20.37
C CYS A 98 17.43 -6.70 20.79
N LEU A 99 16.38 -5.88 20.79
CA LEU A 99 16.36 -4.55 21.38
C LEU A 99 15.44 -4.58 22.61
N GLU A 100 15.98 -4.22 23.77
CA GLU A 100 15.19 -3.94 24.97
C GLU A 100 14.84 -2.46 24.99
N VAL A 101 13.56 -2.17 24.87
CA VAL A 101 13.04 -0.83 24.58
C VAL A 101 12.63 -0.13 25.87
N GLU A 102 13.01 1.13 26.03
CA GLU A 102 12.50 1.94 27.13
C GLU A 102 11.01 2.29 26.90
N PRO A 103 10.14 2.10 27.90
CA PRO A 103 8.72 2.39 27.76
C PRO A 103 8.48 3.86 27.38
N ASP A 104 7.51 4.08 26.50
CA ASP A 104 6.97 5.40 26.10
C ASP A 104 7.92 6.32 25.34
N SER A 105 8.98 5.74 24.76
CA SER A 105 9.96 6.43 23.93
C SER A 105 9.91 5.97 22.47
N SER A 106 10.24 6.87 21.55
CA SER A 106 10.58 6.48 20.18
C SER A 106 11.97 5.86 20.16
N ILE A 107 12.16 4.81 19.38
CA ILE A 107 13.47 4.17 19.21
C ILE A 107 14.02 4.46 17.83
N SER A 108 15.34 4.62 17.74
CA SER A 108 16.05 4.64 16.46
C SER A 108 17.23 3.71 16.55
N PHE A 109 17.46 2.93 15.50
CA PHE A 109 18.53 1.96 15.45
C PHE A 109 19.02 1.76 14.01
N LYS A 110 20.22 1.18 13.90
CA LYS A 110 20.77 0.71 12.64
C LYS A 110 20.90 -0.82 12.68
N LEU A 111 20.18 -1.47 11.79
CA LEU A 111 20.22 -2.91 11.58
C LEU A 111 21.26 -3.25 10.51
N ILE A 112 22.13 -4.20 10.80
CA ILE A 112 23.12 -4.74 9.89
C ILE A 112 22.73 -6.20 9.62
N ALA A 113 22.40 -6.51 8.36
CA ALA A 113 22.12 -7.86 7.91
C ALA A 113 23.26 -8.37 7.02
N SER A 114 23.68 -9.63 7.21
CA SER A 114 24.69 -10.29 6.39
C SER A 114 24.31 -11.71 5.98
N ASN A 115 24.74 -12.10 4.78
CA ASN A 115 24.64 -13.46 4.28
C ASN A 115 25.98 -14.21 4.41
N GLU A 116 25.98 -15.50 4.07
CA GLU A 116 27.17 -16.36 4.12
C GLU A 116 28.32 -15.89 3.20
N ASP A 117 28.00 -15.12 2.15
CA ASP A 117 28.97 -14.53 1.22
C ASP A 117 29.54 -13.19 1.70
N ASN A 118 29.33 -12.82 2.98
CA ASN A 118 29.73 -11.55 3.57
C ASN A 118 29.16 -10.29 2.86
N GLN A 119 28.07 -10.43 2.10
CA GLN A 119 27.33 -9.27 1.63
C GLN A 119 26.65 -8.62 2.82
N ARG A 120 26.79 -7.30 2.95
CA ARG A 120 26.28 -6.53 4.09
C ARG A 120 25.25 -5.51 3.61
N LEU A 121 24.14 -5.44 4.33
CA LEU A 121 23.12 -4.43 4.17
C LEU A 121 22.94 -3.69 5.49
N GLU A 122 23.01 -2.37 5.43
CA GLU A 122 22.80 -1.50 6.60
C GLU A 122 21.51 -0.72 6.40
N ILE A 123 20.60 -0.79 7.36
CA ILE A 123 19.33 -0.08 7.33
C ILE A 123 19.21 0.74 8.62
N LYS A 124 19.10 2.05 8.46
CA LYS A 124 18.80 2.97 9.56
C LYS A 124 17.30 3.22 9.59
N THR A 125 16.68 3.01 10.75
CA THR A 125 15.24 3.23 10.90
C THR A 125 14.91 3.71 12.31
N SER A 126 13.74 4.32 12.43
CA SER A 126 13.19 4.76 13.70
C SER A 126 11.74 4.33 13.81
N PHE A 127 11.36 3.84 14.98
CA PHE A 127 9.99 3.56 15.34
C PHE A 127 9.56 4.62 16.34
N GLU A 128 8.59 5.42 15.94
CA GLU A 128 7.96 6.33 16.87
C GLU A 128 6.86 5.55 17.57
N LYS A 129 6.95 5.45 18.90
CA LYS A 129 5.77 5.12 19.66
C LYS A 129 4.84 6.27 19.36
N ASN A 130 3.70 5.98 18.73
CA ASN A 130 2.61 6.93 18.71
C ASN A 130 2.28 7.15 20.18
N ASN A 131 2.93 8.14 20.78
CA ASN A 131 2.36 8.91 21.84
C ASN A 131 1.13 9.55 21.20
N SER A 132 0.08 8.76 21.06
CA SER A 132 -1.17 9.21 21.58
C SER A 132 -0.87 9.57 23.06
N LYS A 133 -0.33 10.77 23.25
CA LYS A 133 -1.16 11.77 23.88
C LYS A 133 -2.50 11.67 23.14
N THR A 134 -3.31 10.70 23.55
CA THR A 134 -4.67 11.01 23.88
C THR A 134 -4.50 12.24 24.77
N LEU A 135 -4.52 13.42 24.15
CA LEU A 135 -5.61 14.31 24.49
C LEU A 135 -6.82 13.37 24.59
N ARG A 136 -7.03 12.81 25.78
CA ARG A 136 -8.36 12.73 26.34
C ARG A 136 -8.80 14.19 26.41
N LEU A 137 -9.08 14.78 25.25
CA LEU A 137 -10.40 15.35 25.07
C LEU A 137 -11.28 14.25 25.61
N GLU A 138 -11.84 14.48 26.79
CA GLU A 138 -13.08 13.81 27.13
C GLU A 138 -13.94 14.00 25.87
N LEU A 139 -13.96 12.98 25.00
CA LEU A 139 -14.85 12.88 23.86
C LEU A 139 -16.21 12.74 24.53
N LEU A 140 -16.73 13.90 24.91
CA LEU A 140 -18.08 14.10 25.33
C LEU A 140 -18.93 13.68 24.14
N ASN A 141 -19.50 12.50 24.31
CA ASN A 141 -20.44 11.78 23.45
C ASN A 141 -19.82 10.81 22.44
N LYS A 142 -20.07 9.53 22.74
CA LYS A 142 -20.14 8.43 21.80
C LYS A 142 -21.16 8.80 20.73
N ASP A 143 -20.70 9.25 19.56
CA ASP A 143 -21.55 9.59 18.43
C ASP A 143 -22.07 8.30 17.78
N LYS A 144 -23.03 7.67 18.44
CA LYS A 144 -23.89 6.69 17.80
C LYS A 144 -24.63 7.38 16.65
N PRO A 145 -24.95 6.66 15.56
CA PRO A 145 -25.80 7.20 14.53
C PRO A 145 -27.08 7.78 15.16
N PRO A 146 -27.56 8.96 14.73
CA PRO A 146 -28.83 9.50 15.18
C PRO A 146 -29.92 8.42 15.20
N LYS A 147 -30.68 8.33 16.30
CA LYS A 147 -31.77 7.34 16.39
C LYS A 147 -32.91 7.61 15.39
N ASP A 148 -33.02 8.86 14.96
CA ASP A 148 -34.17 9.39 14.21
C ASP A 148 -33.77 9.78 12.78
N PHE A 149 -33.07 8.89 12.06
CA PHE A 149 -32.85 9.08 10.63
C PHE A 149 -34.17 9.03 9.86
N ILE A 150 -34.31 9.93 8.90
CA ILE A 150 -35.38 9.93 7.90
C ILE A 150 -34.93 9.05 6.74
N GLU A 151 -35.80 8.18 6.25
CA GLU A 151 -35.50 7.37 5.06
C GLU A 151 -35.38 8.27 3.82
N GLY A 152 -34.24 8.17 3.15
CA GLY A 152 -33.96 8.82 1.89
C GLY A 152 -34.64 8.08 0.74
N GLU A 153 -35.73 8.62 0.24
CA GLU A 153 -36.49 7.98 -0.85
C GLU A 153 -35.73 7.95 -2.19
N ASP A 154 -34.94 8.98 -2.47
CA ASP A 154 -34.22 9.13 -3.75
C ASP A 154 -32.99 10.04 -3.57
N ILE A 155 -31.80 9.47 -3.79
CA ILE A 155 -30.52 10.20 -3.76
C ILE A 155 -30.49 11.39 -4.74
N TYR A 156 -31.29 11.35 -5.81
CA TYR A 156 -31.38 12.40 -6.82
C TYR A 156 -32.27 13.59 -6.40
N LYS A 157 -32.72 13.65 -5.14
CA LYS A 157 -33.22 14.90 -4.52
C LYS A 157 -32.11 15.94 -4.34
N CYS A 158 -30.84 15.54 -4.44
CA CYS A 158 -29.64 16.38 -4.46
C CYS A 158 -29.29 17.07 -3.14
N THR A 159 -30.28 17.51 -2.38
CA THR A 159 -30.09 18.19 -1.09
C THR A 159 -30.99 17.57 -0.03
N PHE A 160 -30.41 17.30 1.14
CA PHE A 160 -31.09 16.69 2.28
C PHE A 160 -30.85 17.54 3.53
N ASP A 161 -31.92 18.11 4.08
CA ASP A 161 -31.83 19.07 5.20
C ASP A 161 -31.87 18.42 6.59
N SER A 162 -32.01 17.09 6.66
CA SER A 162 -32.19 16.32 7.88
C SER A 162 -31.29 15.09 7.89
N ASP A 163 -31.15 14.47 9.06
CA ASP A 163 -30.43 13.20 9.21
C ASP A 163 -31.10 12.17 8.30
N THR A 164 -30.38 11.71 7.27
CA THR A 164 -30.95 10.87 6.21
C THR A 164 -30.26 9.51 6.18
N LYS A 165 -31.03 8.41 6.09
CA LYS A 165 -30.48 7.07 5.85
C LYS A 165 -30.98 6.49 4.55
N PHE A 166 -30.19 5.61 3.94
CA PHE A 166 -30.60 4.81 2.80
C PHE A 166 -30.40 3.34 3.15
N ASP A 167 -31.51 2.60 3.21
CA ASP A 167 -31.50 1.17 3.51
C ASP A 167 -31.03 0.32 2.30
N SER A 168 -30.99 0.89 1.09
CA SER A 168 -30.56 0.22 -0.15
C SER A 168 -29.25 0.80 -0.70
N PHE A 169 -28.48 -0.02 -1.42
CA PHE A 169 -27.24 0.40 -2.05
C PHE A 169 -27.43 1.65 -2.94
N ILE A 170 -26.68 2.70 -2.65
CA ILE A 170 -26.72 3.95 -3.40
C ILE A 170 -25.65 3.97 -4.47
N ASP A 171 -26.09 3.96 -5.73
CA ASP A 171 -25.20 3.99 -6.89
C ASP A 171 -25.44 5.26 -7.72
N ILE A 172 -24.53 6.23 -7.58
CA ILE A 172 -24.50 7.42 -8.44
C ILE A 172 -23.81 7.04 -9.75
N LYS A 173 -24.55 6.44 -10.68
CA LYS A 173 -24.01 5.86 -11.92
C LYS A 173 -23.53 6.88 -12.95
N ALA A 174 -24.16 8.05 -13.01
CA ALA A 174 -23.90 9.03 -14.05
C ALA A 174 -22.56 9.72 -13.81
N ASN A 175 -21.72 9.83 -14.85
CA ASN A 175 -20.50 10.62 -14.77
C ASN A 175 -20.85 12.11 -14.63
N GLY A 176 -20.23 12.80 -13.67
CA GLY A 176 -20.54 14.20 -13.35
C GLY A 176 -20.19 15.21 -14.45
N LYS A 177 -19.48 14.81 -15.51
CA LYS A 177 -19.26 15.63 -16.72
C LYS A 177 -20.16 15.27 -17.90
N SER A 178 -21.01 14.26 -17.74
CA SER A 178 -21.91 13.84 -18.81
C SER A 178 -23.13 14.76 -18.91
N ALA A 179 -23.77 14.78 -20.08
CA ALA A 179 -25.04 15.47 -20.28
C ALA A 179 -26.19 14.88 -19.42
N ASN A 180 -26.01 13.66 -18.90
CA ASN A 180 -26.97 12.97 -18.05
C ASN A 180 -26.65 13.11 -16.55
N ALA A 181 -25.67 13.94 -16.19
CA ALA A 181 -25.34 14.20 -14.80
C ALA A 181 -26.58 14.68 -14.04
N LYS A 182 -26.76 14.17 -12.83
CA LYS A 182 -27.83 14.58 -11.92
C LYS A 182 -27.27 15.54 -10.88
N CYS A 183 -28.13 16.39 -10.33
CA CYS A 183 -27.76 17.28 -9.23
C CYS A 183 -26.62 18.28 -9.52
N GLY A 184 -26.38 18.63 -10.79
CA GLY A 184 -25.19 19.40 -11.15
C GLY A 184 -23.89 18.73 -10.68
N SER A 185 -23.93 17.41 -10.51
CA SER A 185 -22.84 16.56 -10.01
C SER A 185 -22.47 16.80 -8.56
N THR A 186 -23.34 17.43 -7.76
CA THR A 186 -23.13 17.66 -6.33
C THR A 186 -24.32 17.16 -5.53
N TYR A 187 -24.05 16.33 -4.53
CA TYR A 187 -25.02 15.78 -3.60
C TYR A 187 -24.68 16.32 -2.21
N GLU A 188 -25.64 16.93 -1.55
CA GLU A 188 -25.41 17.69 -0.32
C GLU A 188 -26.32 17.21 0.81
N PHE A 189 -25.72 16.84 1.93
CA PHE A 189 -26.37 16.48 3.18
C PHE A 189 -26.03 17.54 4.21
N LYS A 190 -27.04 18.29 4.66
CA LYS A 190 -26.88 19.37 5.65
C LYS A 190 -26.70 18.85 7.08
N LYS A 191 -26.87 17.55 7.29
CA LYS A 191 -26.68 16.86 8.57
C LYS A 191 -26.01 15.50 8.34
N ASN A 192 -26.28 14.52 9.20
CA ASN A 192 -25.73 13.18 9.10
C ASN A 192 -26.32 12.40 7.92
N VAL A 193 -25.53 11.49 7.34
CA VAL A 193 -26.01 10.54 6.33
C VAL A 193 -25.54 9.12 6.62
N ALA A 194 -26.42 8.14 6.46
CA ALA A 194 -26.09 6.73 6.60
C ALA A 194 -26.43 5.93 5.33
N PHE A 195 -25.48 5.15 4.83
CA PHE A 195 -25.64 4.24 3.69
C PHE A 195 -25.49 2.80 4.18
N LEU A 196 -26.61 2.13 4.42
CA LEU A 196 -26.60 0.86 5.16
C LEU A 196 -26.23 -0.36 4.29
N ASP A 197 -26.53 -0.30 3.00
CA ASP A 197 -26.21 -1.38 2.04
C ASP A 197 -25.06 -1.01 1.11
N GLY A 198 -24.40 0.13 1.37
CA GLY A 198 -23.21 0.62 0.66
C GLY A 198 -23.47 1.85 -0.23
N PHE A 199 -22.37 2.41 -0.73
CA PHE A 199 -22.33 3.66 -1.46
C PHE A 199 -21.26 3.63 -2.56
N HIS A 200 -21.67 3.99 -3.77
CA HIS A 200 -20.78 4.20 -4.91
C HIS A 200 -21.01 5.56 -5.55
N ILE A 201 -19.91 6.29 -5.79
CA ILE A 201 -19.92 7.58 -6.49
C ILE A 201 -19.03 7.58 -7.74
N LYS A 202 -19.67 7.66 -8.92
CA LYS A 202 -18.96 7.72 -10.22
C LYS A 202 -18.15 9.00 -10.37
N ASN A 203 -17.17 8.94 -11.27
CA ASN A 203 -16.24 10.02 -11.61
C ASN A 203 -16.88 11.41 -11.71
N TRP A 204 -16.16 12.42 -11.23
CA TRP A 204 -16.50 13.85 -11.33
C TRP A 204 -17.78 14.25 -10.60
N ASN A 205 -18.30 13.41 -9.72
CA ASN A 205 -19.35 13.80 -8.79
C ASN A 205 -18.74 14.21 -7.45
N LYS A 206 -19.50 15.03 -6.72
CA LYS A 206 -19.15 15.57 -5.42
C LYS A 206 -20.22 15.19 -4.40
N LEU A 207 -19.79 14.70 -3.23
CA LEU A 207 -20.63 14.51 -2.06
C LEU A 207 -20.16 15.47 -0.96
N ILE A 208 -21.09 16.18 -0.34
CA ILE A 208 -20.83 17.07 0.80
C ILE A 208 -21.73 16.63 1.95
N VAL A 209 -21.14 16.38 3.12
CA VAL A 209 -21.84 16.02 4.35
C VAL A 209 -21.39 16.97 5.44
N ALA A 210 -22.34 17.74 5.99
CA ALA A 210 -22.03 18.79 6.97
C ALA A 210 -21.81 18.26 8.39
N GLU A 211 -22.24 17.03 8.68
CA GLU A 211 -21.98 16.33 9.95
C GLU A 211 -21.29 14.99 9.67
N ASN A 212 -21.75 13.87 10.25
CA ASN A 212 -21.10 12.57 10.10
C ASN A 212 -21.65 11.77 8.91
N MET A 213 -20.80 10.93 8.34
CA MET A 213 -21.14 9.98 7.28
C MET A 213 -20.89 8.56 7.78
N TYR A 214 -21.87 7.67 7.57
CA TYR A 214 -21.80 6.27 7.97
C TYR A 214 -21.98 5.36 6.75
N VAL A 215 -21.09 4.40 6.53
CA VAL A 215 -21.14 3.46 5.40
C VAL A 215 -20.91 2.04 5.90
N ILE A 216 -21.94 1.20 5.82
CA ILE A 216 -21.89 -0.17 6.33
C ILE A 216 -21.48 -1.14 5.22
N GLY A 217 -22.20 -1.13 4.10
CA GLY A 217 -21.83 -1.86 2.90
C GLY A 217 -20.65 -1.22 2.16
N THR A 218 -20.42 -1.64 0.92
CA THR A 218 -19.23 -1.25 0.13
C THR A 218 -19.06 0.26 0.01
N PHE A 219 -17.83 0.76 0.14
CA PHE A 219 -17.50 2.17 -0.05
C PHE A 219 -16.62 2.38 -1.30
N ASP A 220 -17.26 2.67 -2.44
CA ASP A 220 -16.58 2.78 -3.74
C ASP A 220 -16.53 4.23 -4.24
N VAL A 221 -15.32 4.74 -4.48
CA VAL A 221 -15.11 6.13 -4.91
C VAL A 221 -14.26 6.19 -6.17
N ASP A 222 -14.88 6.57 -7.29
CA ASP A 222 -14.23 6.59 -8.60
C ASP A 222 -13.26 7.78 -8.79
N ASN A 223 -12.42 7.69 -9.82
CA ASN A 223 -11.43 8.74 -10.12
C ASN A 223 -12.07 10.12 -10.27
N LYS A 224 -11.47 11.12 -9.63
CA LYS A 224 -11.85 12.53 -9.69
C LYS A 224 -13.22 12.85 -9.10
N SER A 225 -13.77 11.92 -8.31
CA SER A 225 -14.87 12.22 -7.40
C SER A 225 -14.34 12.93 -6.16
N GLU A 226 -15.17 13.77 -5.57
CA GLU A 226 -14.87 14.51 -4.35
C GLU A 226 -15.85 14.11 -3.26
N ILE A 227 -15.36 13.75 -2.07
CA ILE A 227 -16.19 13.56 -0.89
C ILE A 227 -15.66 14.50 0.19
N HIS A 228 -16.54 15.31 0.76
CA HIS A 228 -16.21 16.20 1.86
C HIS A 228 -17.15 15.94 3.04
N VAL A 229 -16.58 15.60 4.19
CA VAL A 229 -17.31 15.32 5.43
C VAL A 229 -16.74 16.24 6.51
N THR A 230 -17.57 17.13 7.06
CA THR A 230 -17.14 18.04 8.13
C THR A 230 -17.06 17.33 9.49
N GLY A 231 -17.88 16.32 9.72
CA GLY A 231 -17.78 15.45 10.89
C GLY A 231 -16.83 14.25 10.66
N ASN A 232 -17.20 13.12 11.24
CA ASN A 232 -16.49 11.85 11.13
C ASN A 232 -17.03 11.00 9.97
N LEU A 233 -16.16 10.16 9.40
CA LEU A 233 -16.52 9.15 8.41
C LEU A 233 -16.34 7.75 9.01
N TYR A 234 -17.42 7.00 9.17
CA TYR A 234 -17.41 5.64 9.68
C TYR A 234 -17.63 4.63 8.56
N ILE A 235 -16.76 3.63 8.48
CA ILE A 235 -16.77 2.61 7.42
C ILE A 235 -16.72 1.22 8.07
N GLU A 236 -17.69 0.35 7.80
CA GLU A 236 -17.72 -1.02 8.32
C GLU A 236 -17.03 -2.04 7.40
N SER A 237 -17.05 -1.80 6.09
CA SER A 237 -16.62 -2.79 5.11
C SER A 237 -15.53 -2.29 4.15
N GLU A 238 -15.27 -3.04 3.08
CA GLU A 238 -14.18 -2.79 2.14
C GLU A 238 -14.34 -1.45 1.40
N GLU A 239 -13.27 -0.66 1.42
CA GLU A 239 -13.14 0.56 0.65
C GLU A 239 -12.42 0.33 -0.70
N ASN A 240 -12.97 0.93 -1.77
CA ASN A 240 -12.32 0.98 -3.08
C ASN A 240 -12.20 2.43 -3.57
N VAL A 241 -11.20 3.13 -3.05
CA VAL A 241 -10.92 4.51 -3.42
C VAL A 241 -9.90 4.53 -4.56
N LYS A 242 -10.30 5.05 -5.73
CA LYS A 242 -9.39 5.17 -6.88
C LYS A 242 -8.37 6.29 -6.65
N LYS A 243 -7.14 6.14 -7.18
CA LYS A 243 -5.98 7.02 -6.97
C LYS A 243 -6.20 8.54 -7.19
N ASN A 244 -7.19 8.96 -7.97
CA ASN A 244 -7.48 10.39 -8.20
C ASN A 244 -8.78 10.85 -7.55
N ALA A 245 -9.40 10.04 -6.69
CA ALA A 245 -10.47 10.51 -5.83
C ALA A 245 -9.88 11.44 -4.76
N ASN A 246 -10.67 12.41 -4.33
CA ASN A 246 -10.30 13.30 -3.24
C ASN A 246 -11.34 13.14 -2.13
N ILE A 247 -10.92 12.64 -0.98
CA ILE A 247 -11.80 12.52 0.18
C ILE A 247 -11.20 13.35 1.30
N ASN A 248 -11.94 14.36 1.73
CA ASN A 248 -11.52 15.30 2.77
C ASN A 248 -12.48 15.23 3.95
N VAL A 249 -12.01 14.67 5.05
CA VAL A 249 -12.75 14.54 6.30
C VAL A 249 -12.10 15.45 7.33
N GLU A 250 -12.87 16.37 7.93
CA GLU A 250 -12.33 17.30 8.94
C GLU A 250 -12.25 16.65 10.34
N GLY A 251 -13.17 15.71 10.63
CA GLY A 251 -13.10 14.84 11.79
C GLY A 251 -12.20 13.62 11.56
N THR A 252 -12.56 12.50 12.15
CA THR A 252 -11.81 11.24 12.06
C THR A 252 -12.42 10.30 11.02
N ILE A 253 -11.57 9.56 10.31
CA ILE A 253 -11.98 8.45 9.46
C ILE A 253 -11.76 7.16 10.25
N CYS A 254 -12.85 6.45 10.54
CA CYS A 254 -12.84 5.29 11.42
C CYS A 254 -13.36 4.05 10.71
N ARG A 255 -12.58 2.98 10.75
CA ARG A 255 -13.10 1.64 10.55
C ARG A 255 -13.76 1.16 11.84
N VAL A 256 -14.92 0.54 11.73
CA VAL A 256 -15.71 -0.01 12.84
C VAL A 256 -16.22 -1.40 12.51
N LEU A 257 -16.42 -2.29 13.48
CA LEU A 257 -17.06 -3.60 13.26
C LEU A 257 -18.56 -3.52 13.08
N ASP A 258 -19.22 -2.56 13.75
CA ASP A 258 -20.66 -2.34 13.66
C ASP A 258 -20.95 -0.84 13.83
N VAL A 259 -21.46 -0.21 12.77
CA VAL A 259 -21.85 1.21 12.79
C VAL A 259 -22.98 1.51 13.78
N ASN A 260 -23.77 0.51 14.18
CA ASN A 260 -24.84 0.68 15.18
C ASN A 260 -24.30 0.67 16.62
N GLU A 261 -23.09 0.14 16.82
CA GLU A 261 -22.43 -0.04 18.11
C GLU A 261 -21.02 0.60 18.14
N ILE A 262 -20.92 1.86 17.69
CA ILE A 262 -19.67 2.62 17.73
C ILE A 262 -19.35 2.98 19.19
N ASP A 263 -18.55 2.15 19.85
CA ASP A 263 -17.99 2.42 21.18
C ASP A 263 -16.62 3.09 21.10
N GLU A 264 -15.81 2.73 20.10
CA GLU A 264 -14.52 3.33 19.78
C GLU A 264 -14.16 3.16 18.30
N CYS A 265 -13.25 4.02 17.81
CA CYS A 265 -12.67 3.90 16.48
C CYS A 265 -11.65 2.76 16.52
N GLU A 266 -11.87 1.68 15.78
CA GLU A 266 -10.99 0.51 15.85
C GLU A 266 -9.68 0.73 15.09
N GLU A 267 -9.80 1.35 13.92
CA GLU A 267 -8.66 1.70 13.08
C GLU A 267 -8.90 3.08 12.46
N GLU A 268 -7.99 4.01 12.72
CA GLU A 268 -8.00 5.31 12.06
C GLU A 268 -7.36 5.17 10.67
N ILE A 269 -8.14 5.43 9.62
CA ILE A 269 -7.68 5.32 8.24
C ILE A 269 -7.01 6.64 7.82
N LYS A 270 -5.81 6.57 7.24
CA LYS A 270 -5.10 7.72 6.64
C LYS A 270 -4.98 7.53 5.13
N TRP A 271 -5.49 8.49 4.34
CA TRP A 271 -5.41 8.51 2.88
C TRP A 271 -4.38 9.50 2.35
#